data_AF-A0A1Y1RDX3-F1
#
_entry.id   AF-A0A1Y1RDX3-F1
#
_cell.length_a   1.000
_cell.length_b   1.000
_cell.length_c   1.000
_cell.angle_alpha   90.00
_cell.angle_beta   90.00
_cell.angle_gamma   90.00
#
_symmetry.space_group_name_H-M   'P 1'
#
loop_
_entity.id
_entity.type
_entity.pdbx_description
1 polymer ?
#
loop_
_entity_poly.entity_id
_entity_poly.type
_entity_poly.pdbx_seq_one_letter_code
_entity_poly.pdbx_strand_id
1 'polypeptide(L)'
;MKMTVLKPDLKGERQKQSELIFRWTLYTDGRLVLLMQYEGFPTQHILERGYKRDAARLYLRDDYNREDLRSYLLIRFVEFDPKRRVATLDLMVKDPQKRVHIIFGEHKK
;
A
#
# COMPACT_ATOMS: atom_id res chain seq x y z
N MET A 1 9.45 1.92 -3.97
CA MET A 1 8.53 3.06 -4.20
C MET A 1 8.30 3.77 -2.88
N LYS A 2 8.20 5.10 -2.90
CA LYS A 2 7.93 5.93 -1.72
C LYS A 2 6.69 6.79 -1.97
N MET A 3 5.83 6.92 -0.97
CA MET A 3 4.62 7.72 -1.03
C MET A 3 4.48 8.49 0.27
N THR A 4 4.01 9.73 0.17
CA THR A 4 3.65 10.53 1.33
C THR A 4 2.13 10.52 1.45
N VAL A 5 1.63 10.10 2.61
CA VAL A 5 0.22 10.08 2.96
C VAL A 5 -0.05 11.25 3.90
N LEU A 6 -0.88 12.18 3.47
CA LEU A 6 -1.39 13.28 4.27
C LEU A 6 -2.83 12.95 4.69
N LYS A 7 -3.09 12.97 6.00
CA LYS A 7 -4.40 12.63 6.57
C LYS A 7 -4.66 13.45 7.83
N PRO A 8 -5.93 13.74 8.20
CA PRO A 8 -6.25 14.26 9.51
C PRO A 8 -5.79 13.30 10.61
N ASP A 9 -5.38 13.85 11.75
CA ASP A 9 -5.19 13.08 12.97
C ASP A 9 -6.53 12.55 13.51
N LEU A 10 -6.47 11.74 14.56
CA LEU A 10 -7.66 11.10 15.15
C LEU A 10 -8.71 12.11 15.63
N LYS A 11 -8.28 13.29 16.06
CA LYS A 11 -9.16 14.37 16.52
C LYS A 11 -9.67 15.26 15.38
N GLY A 12 -9.07 15.18 14.20
CA GLY A 12 -9.36 16.06 13.07
C GLY A 12 -8.80 17.47 13.21
N GLU A 13 -7.94 17.70 14.20
CA GLU A 13 -7.42 19.02 14.57
C GLU A 13 -6.14 19.35 13.80
N ARG A 14 -5.36 18.34 13.42
CA ARG A 14 -4.07 18.51 12.72
C ARG A 14 -3.94 17.58 11.54
N GLN A 15 -3.19 17.99 10.53
CA GLN A 15 -2.75 17.06 9.48
C GLN A 15 -1.54 16.27 9.96
N LYS A 16 -1.63 14.94 9.89
CA LYS A 16 -0.53 14.01 10.07
C LYS A 16 0.03 13.65 8.70
N GLN A 17 1.34 13.81 8.56
CA GLN A 17 2.11 13.31 7.43
C GLN A 17 2.73 11.96 7.79
N SER A 18 2.64 10.98 6.90
CA SER A 18 3.23 9.66 7.10
C SER A 18 3.84 9.14 5.82
N GLU A 19 4.98 8.46 5.93
CA GLU A 19 5.65 7.86 4.79
C GLU A 19 5.23 6.39 4.64
N LEU A 20 4.87 6.03 3.42
CA LEU A 20 4.70 4.66 2.97
C LEU A 20 5.85 4.32 2.03
N ILE A 21 6.57 3.26 2.34
CA ILE A 21 7.63 2.73 1.48
C ILE A 21 7.32 1.27 1.21
N PHE A 22 7.38 0.84 -0.05
CA PHE A 22 7.27 -0.57 -0.39
C PHE A 22 8.18 -0.97 -1.53
N ARG A 23 8.56 -2.25 -1.55
CA ARG A 23 9.31 -2.89 -2.63
C ARG A 23 8.97 -4.37 -2.69
N TRP A 24 8.99 -4.93 -3.89
CA TRP A 24 9.03 -6.39 -4.01
C TRP A 24 10.47 -6.88 -3.90
N THR A 25 10.66 -8.14 -3.49
CA THR A 25 12.00 -8.71 -3.25
C THR A 25 12.23 -10.05 -3.92
N LEU A 26 11.21 -10.91 -3.95
CA LEU A 26 11.32 -12.26 -4.49
C LEU A 26 10.04 -12.60 -5.26
N TYR A 27 10.20 -13.33 -6.36
CA TYR A 27 9.11 -14.02 -7.05
C TYR A 27 9.48 -15.49 -7.21
N THR A 28 8.68 -16.40 -6.62
CA THR A 28 8.87 -17.85 -6.73
C THR A 28 7.52 -18.54 -6.61
N ASP A 29 7.33 -19.66 -7.31
CA ASP A 29 6.09 -20.47 -7.27
C ASP A 29 4.80 -19.66 -7.45
N GLY A 30 4.81 -18.67 -8.35
CA GLY A 30 3.65 -17.81 -8.61
C GLY A 30 3.39 -16.74 -7.54
N ARG A 31 4.27 -16.62 -6.53
CA ARG A 31 4.12 -15.72 -5.39
C ARG A 31 5.14 -14.61 -5.40
N LEU A 32 4.68 -13.38 -5.15
CA LEU A 32 5.51 -12.19 -5.02
C LEU A 32 5.63 -11.79 -3.53
N VAL A 33 6.85 -11.65 -3.03
CA VAL A 33 7.11 -11.13 -1.69
C VAL A 33 7.23 -9.62 -1.73
N LEU A 34 6.27 -8.92 -1.10
CA LEU A 34 6.22 -7.48 -0.95
C LEU A 34 6.63 -7.10 0.48
N LEU A 35 7.63 -6.24 0.62
CA LEU A 35 7.97 -5.58 1.87
C LEU A 35 7.38 -4.18 1.88
N MET A 36 6.73 -3.81 2.98
CA MET A 36 6.06 -2.53 3.15
C MET A 36 6.35 -1.95 4.53
N GLN A 37 6.58 -0.65 4.61
CA GLN A 37 6.76 0.09 5.85
C GLN A 37 5.81 1.28 5.85
N TYR A 38 5.01 1.40 6.90
CA TYR A 38 4.10 2.52 7.10
C TYR A 38 4.08 2.94 8.56
N GLU A 39 4.20 4.24 8.84
CA GLU A 39 4.23 4.80 10.20
C GLU A 39 5.27 4.14 11.13
N GLY A 40 6.40 3.69 10.57
CA GLY A 40 7.46 3.02 11.33
C GLY A 40 7.24 1.50 11.54
N PHE A 41 6.13 0.94 11.07
CA PHE A 41 5.85 -0.50 11.18
C PHE A 41 6.21 -1.24 9.88
N PRO A 42 7.24 -2.09 9.88
CA PRO A 42 7.55 -2.95 8.75
C PRO A 42 6.63 -4.17 8.71
N THR A 43 6.23 -4.56 7.50
CA THR A 43 5.33 -5.68 7.21
C THR A 43 5.78 -6.41 5.95
N GLN A 44 5.46 -7.70 5.88
CA GLN A 44 5.72 -8.54 4.71
C GLN A 44 4.40 -9.15 4.24
N HIS A 45 4.16 -9.09 2.94
CA HIS A 45 3.02 -9.71 2.28
C HIS A 45 3.50 -10.70 1.22
N ILE A 46 2.81 -11.83 1.12
CA ILE A 46 3.00 -12.81 0.05
C ILE A 46 1.77 -12.72 -0.85
N LEU A 47 1.97 -12.26 -2.09
CA LEU A 47 0.90 -12.03 -3.05
C LEU A 47 0.88 -13.15 -4.09
N GLU A 48 -0.28 -13.74 -4.35
CA GLU A 48 -0.45 -14.86 -5.27
C GLU A 48 -1.54 -14.55 -6.30
N ARG A 49 -1.22 -14.71 -7.59
CA ARG A 49 -2.17 -14.48 -8.68
C ARG A 49 -3.22 -15.59 -8.71
N GLY A 50 -4.46 -15.24 -9.08
CA GLY A 50 -5.55 -16.21 -9.26
C GLY A 50 -6.29 -16.62 -7.98
N TYR A 51 -5.83 -16.15 -6.81
CA TYR A 51 -6.51 -16.33 -5.53
C TYR A 51 -6.90 -14.98 -4.93
N LYS A 52 -7.73 -15.00 -3.87
CA LYS A 52 -8.15 -13.81 -3.11
C LYS A 52 -6.99 -13.07 -2.37
N ARG A 53 -5.74 -13.44 -2.65
CA ARG A 53 -4.50 -12.91 -2.01
C ARG A 53 -3.57 -12.28 -3.05
N ASP A 54 -4.14 -11.69 -4.09
CA ASP A 54 -3.37 -10.98 -5.11
C ASP A 54 -3.02 -9.54 -4.69
N ALA A 55 -3.45 -9.09 -3.51
CA ALA A 55 -3.19 -7.73 -3.05
C ALA A 55 -2.91 -7.60 -1.55
N ALA A 56 -2.08 -6.61 -1.21
CA ALA A 56 -1.90 -6.11 0.15
C ALA A 56 -2.83 -4.92 0.38
N ARG A 57 -3.58 -4.92 1.49
CA ARG A 57 -4.41 -3.80 1.92
C ARG A 57 -3.76 -3.11 3.11
N LEU A 58 -3.59 -1.80 2.99
CA LEU A 58 -3.11 -0.93 4.06
C LEU A 58 -4.21 0.07 4.42
N TYR A 59 -4.71 0.00 5.64
CA TYR A 59 -5.60 1.05 6.15
C TYR A 59 -4.80 2.33 6.38
N LEU A 60 -5.30 3.43 5.81
CA LEU A 60 -4.63 4.73 5.88
C LEU A 60 -5.07 5.53 7.10
N ARG A 61 -6.06 5.06 7.87
CA ARG A 61 -6.56 5.70 9.08
C ARG A 61 -6.92 4.64 10.12
N ASP A 62 -6.82 5.05 11.38
CA ASP A 62 -7.14 4.20 12.53
C ASP A 62 -8.58 4.42 13.02
N ASP A 63 -9.47 4.99 12.19
CA ASP A 63 -10.88 5.15 12.53
C ASP A 63 -11.63 3.83 12.32
N TYR A 64 -11.72 3.05 13.39
CA TYR A 64 -12.27 1.69 13.34
C TYR A 64 -13.81 1.63 13.28
N ASN A 65 -14.51 2.76 13.40
CA ASN A 65 -15.95 2.77 13.68
C ASN A 65 -16.83 2.26 12.53
N ARG A 66 -16.37 2.37 11.27
CA ARG A 66 -17.14 1.95 10.08
C ARG A 66 -16.27 1.46 8.93
N GLU A 67 -16.28 0.14 8.67
CA GLU A 67 -15.46 -0.49 7.62
C GLU A 67 -15.75 0.06 6.21
N ASP A 68 -17.00 0.42 5.93
CA ASP A 68 -17.42 0.95 4.63
C ASP A 68 -16.80 2.32 4.33
N LEU A 69 -16.50 3.10 5.37
CA LEU A 69 -15.91 4.44 5.31
C LEU A 69 -14.39 4.45 5.46
N ARG A 70 -13.76 3.31 5.76
CA ARG A 70 -12.31 3.24 5.97
C ARG A 70 -11.56 3.54 4.68
N SER A 71 -10.64 4.47 4.77
CA SER A 71 -9.72 4.78 3.70
C SER A 71 -8.59 3.75 3.68
N TYR A 72 -8.32 3.15 2.53
CA TYR A 72 -7.23 2.18 2.37
C TYR A 72 -6.52 2.33 1.03
N LEU A 73 -5.23 1.95 1.02
CA LEU A 73 -4.46 1.67 -0.18
C LEU A 73 -4.45 0.16 -0.43
N LEU A 74 -4.60 -0.22 -1.69
CA LEU A 74 -4.52 -1.59 -2.15
C LEU A 74 -3.36 -1.68 -3.15
N ILE A 75 -2.36 -2.52 -2.83
CA ILE A 75 -1.20 -2.80 -3.68
C ILE A 75 -1.43 -4.18 -4.27
N ARG A 76 -1.83 -4.25 -5.54
CA ARG A 76 -2.22 -5.48 -6.20
C ARG A 76 -1.11 -5.97 -7.13
N PHE A 77 -0.78 -7.25 -7.04
CA PHE A 77 0.13 -7.91 -7.94
C PHE A 77 -0.59 -8.33 -9.23
N VAL A 78 -0.18 -7.72 -10.35
CA VAL A 78 -0.79 -7.93 -11.66
C VAL A 78 -0.08 -9.05 -12.40
N GLU A 79 1.24 -8.92 -12.57
CA GLU A 79 2.06 -9.86 -13.34
C GLU A 79 3.55 -9.72 -13.04
N PHE A 80 4.32 -10.73 -13.42
CA PHE A 80 5.77 -10.74 -13.33
C PHE A 80 6.38 -11.18 -14.67
N ASP A 81 7.32 -10.39 -15.19
CA ASP A 81 8.14 -10.73 -16.35
C ASP A 81 9.43 -11.42 -15.86
N PRO A 82 9.59 -12.74 -16.07
CA PRO A 82 10.76 -13.47 -15.61
C PRO A 82 12.03 -13.14 -16.42
N LYS A 83 11.90 -12.68 -17.67
CA LYS A 83 13.06 -12.31 -18.51
C LYS A 83 13.66 -11.00 -18.01
N ARG A 84 12.81 -10.03 -17.66
CA ARG A 84 13.23 -8.71 -17.19
C ARG A 84 13.38 -8.62 -15.67
N ARG A 85 12.87 -9.61 -14.93
CA ARG A 85 12.74 -9.58 -13.46
C ARG A 85 12.01 -8.32 -12.99
N VAL A 86 10.87 -8.05 -13.61
CA VAL A 86 10.01 -6.88 -13.30
C VAL A 86 8.65 -7.38 -12.84
N ALA A 87 8.18 -6.85 -11.71
CA ALA A 87 6.81 -7.05 -11.23
C ALA A 87 5.96 -5.81 -11.54
N THR A 88 4.78 -6.02 -12.12
CA THR A 88 3.77 -4.98 -12.33
C THR A 88 2.80 -4.98 -11.14
N LEU A 89 2.64 -3.81 -10.53
CA LEU A 89 1.77 -3.59 -9.38
C LEU A 89 0.76 -2.50 -9.69
N ASP A 90 -0.53 -2.77 -9.43
CA ASP A 90 -1.58 -1.75 -9.44
C ASP A 90 -1.71 -1.13 -8.05
N LEU A 91 -1.90 0.19 -8.02
CA LEU A 91 -2.15 0.95 -6.80
C LEU A 91 -3.55 1.54 -6.85
N MET A 92 -4.40 1.11 -5.92
CA MET A 92 -5.79 1.56 -5.82
C MET A 92 -6.04 2.20 -4.47
N VAL A 93 -6.72 3.35 -4.47
CA VAL A 93 -7.05 4.08 -3.25
C VAL A 93 -8.56 4.10 -3.11
N LYS A 94 -9.06 3.64 -1.97
CA LYS A 94 -10.44 3.88 -1.54
C LYS A 94 -10.41 4.95 -0.47
N ASP A 95 -11.11 6.04 -0.69
CA ASP A 95 -11.30 7.09 0.31
C ASP A 95 -12.68 7.74 0.17
N PRO A 96 -13.74 7.12 0.74
CA PRO A 96 -15.13 7.54 0.51
C PRO A 96 -15.41 8.98 0.94
N GLN A 97 -14.66 9.49 1.91
CA GLN A 97 -14.86 10.82 2.48
C GLN A 97 -13.84 11.85 1.98
N LYS A 98 -12.94 11.47 1.05
CA LYS A 98 -11.92 12.36 0.45
C LYS A 98 -11.07 13.11 1.49
N ARG A 99 -10.64 12.40 2.53
CA ARG A 99 -9.87 12.93 3.67
C ARG A 99 -8.36 12.68 3.54
N VAL A 100 -7.93 11.92 2.54
CA VAL A 100 -6.54 11.50 2.39
C VAL A 100 -5.98 12.06 1.08
N HIS A 101 -4.82 12.72 1.16
CA HIS A 101 -4.03 13.09 0.00
C HIS A 101 -2.79 12.20 -0.08
N ILE A 102 -2.53 11.69 -1.27
CA ILE A 102 -1.40 10.81 -1.56
C ILE A 102 -0.51 11.51 -2.57
N ILE A 103 0.74 11.69 -2.19
CA ILE A 103 1.77 12.27 -3.05
C ILE A 103 2.74 11.14 -3.39
N PHE A 104 2.88 10.88 -4.68
CA PHE A 104 3.83 9.90 -5.19
C PHE A 104 5.21 10.53 -5.24
N GLY A 105 6.16 9.92 -4.53
CA GLY A 105 7.55 10.34 -4.52
C GLY A 105 8.44 9.32 -5.23
N GLU A 106 9.53 9.79 -5.82
CA GLU A 106 10.59 8.88 -6.20
C GLU A 106 11.36 8.45 -4.96
N HIS A 107 11.56 7.15 -4.79
CA HIS A 107 12.55 6.66 -3.84
C HIS A 107 13.93 6.77 -4.51
N LYS A 108 14.61 7.91 -4.33
CA LYS A 108 16.01 8.03 -4.75
C LYS A 108 16.84 7.00 -3.98
N LYS A 109 17.62 6.20 -4.72
CA LYS A 109 18.60 5.27 -4.16
C LYS A 109 19.77 6.03 -3.57
#